data_AF-A0A2D7TMH6-F1
#
_entry.id   AF-A0A2D7TMH6-F1
#
_cell.length_a   1.000
_cell.length_b   1.000
_cell.length_c   1.000
_cell.angle_alpha   90.00
_cell.angle_beta   90.00
_cell.angle_gamma   90.00
#
_symmetry.space_group_name_H-M   'P 1'
#
loop_
_entity.id
_entity.type
_entity.pdbx_description
1 polymer ?
#
loop_
_entity_poly.entity_id
_entity_poly.type
_entity_poly.pdbx_seq_one_letter_code
_entity_poly.pdbx_strand_id
1 'polypeptide(L)'
;MNNILFLTSLNLLMTIIVILLLLNMNKRNEIDSFSSYYNSDGAFAGFIQKKNNLFRACEFSTNGSILSCSKWFDDDLLQQGQNQGLDQKNI
;
A
#
# COMPACT_ATOMS: atom_id res chain seq x y z
N MET A 1 -53.21 2.77 0.91
CA MET A 1 -52.34 1.58 0.77
C MET A 1 -51.11 1.85 -0.09
N ASN A 2 -51.22 2.58 -1.21
CA ASN A 2 -50.08 2.92 -2.08
C ASN A 2 -48.96 3.73 -1.41
N ASN A 3 -49.28 4.70 -0.54
CA ASN A 3 -48.24 5.54 0.09
C ASN A 3 -47.36 4.76 1.07
N ILE A 4 -47.92 3.76 1.77
CA ILE A 4 -47.15 2.92 2.70
C ILE A 4 -46.21 2.00 1.91
N LEU A 5 -46.72 1.34 0.87
CA LEU A 5 -45.92 0.51 -0.05
C LEU A 5 -44.81 1.31 -0.76
N PHE A 6 -45.08 2.57 -1.11
CA PHE A 6 -44.08 3.46 -1.70
C PHE A 6 -43.02 3.88 -0.69
N LEU A 7 -43.40 4.17 0.56
CA LEU A 7 -42.45 4.55 1.59
C LEU A 7 -41.54 3.38 1.99
N THR A 8 -42.06 2.15 2.03
CA THR A 8 -41.26 0.96 2.34
C THR A 8 -40.32 0.60 1.20
N SER A 9 -40.75 0.73 -0.07
CA SER A 9 -39.88 0.47 -1.22
C SER A 9 -38.74 1.51 -1.35
N LEU A 10 -39.04 2.79 -1.05
CA LEU A 10 -38.02 3.85 -1.04
C LEU A 10 -36.97 3.61 0.06
N ASN A 11 -37.39 3.22 1.27
CA ASN A 11 -36.45 2.89 2.35
C ASN A 11 -35.55 1.71 2.00
N LEU A 12 -36.10 0.65 1.38
CA LEU A 12 -35.31 -0.49 0.92
C LEU A 12 -34.26 -0.06 -0.12
N LEU A 13 -34.65 0.76 -1.09
CA LEU A 13 -33.74 1.29 -2.10
C LEU A 13 -32.59 2.08 -1.47
N MET A 14 -32.88 2.97 -0.52
CA MET A 14 -31.87 3.76 0.17
C MET A 14 -30.90 2.87 0.98
N THR A 15 -31.39 1.83 1.65
CA THR A 15 -30.50 0.89 2.37
C THR A 15 -29.56 0.15 1.42
N ILE A 16 -30.04 -0.28 0.24
CA ILE A 16 -29.21 -0.94 -0.77
C ILE A 16 -28.12 0.01 -1.27
N ILE A 17 -28.46 1.28 -1.54
CA ILE A 17 -27.49 2.29 -1.98
C ILE A 17 -26.41 2.52 -0.92
N VAL A 18 -26.79 2.63 0.35
CA VAL A 18 -25.82 2.80 1.45
C VAL A 18 -24.88 1.60 1.56
N ILE A 19 -25.40 0.37 1.46
CA ILE A 19 -24.57 -0.84 1.48
C ILE A 19 -23.59 -0.86 0.31
N LEU A 20 -24.03 -0.53 -0.90
CA LEU A 20 -23.17 -0.47 -2.08
C LEU A 20 -22.05 0.58 -1.94
N LEU A 21 -22.36 1.75 -1.38
CA LEU A 21 -21.36 2.79 -1.11
C LEU A 21 -20.32 2.31 -0.09
N LEU A 22 -20.75 1.68 1.00
CA LEU A 22 -19.85 1.13 2.03
C LEU A 22 -18.94 0.04 1.44
N LEU A 23 -19.47 -0.85 0.60
CA LEU A 23 -18.69 -1.87 -0.09
C LEU A 23 -17.68 -1.28 -1.07
N ASN A 24 -18.04 -0.18 -1.74
CA ASN A 24 -17.13 0.49 -2.67
C ASN A 24 -15.98 1.22 -1.96
N MET A 25 -16.24 1.83 -0.80
CA MET A 25 -15.18 2.47 0.01
C MET A 25 -14.19 1.46 0.60
N ASN A 26 -14.60 0.20 0.77
CA ASN A 26 -13.72 -0.86 1.27
C ASN A 26 -12.81 -1.47 0.20
N LYS A 27 -12.92 -1.03 -1.07
CA LYS A 27 -11.88 -1.29 -2.06
C LYS A 27 -10.66 -0.45 -1.72
N ARG A 28 -9.81 -0.95 -0.82
CA ARG A 28 -8.42 -0.50 -0.77
C ARG A 28 -7.82 -0.82 -2.13
N ASN A 29 -7.55 0.21 -2.93
CA ASN A 29 -6.75 0.04 -4.13
C ASN A 29 -5.44 -0.62 -3.69
N GLU A 30 -5.15 -1.82 -4.18
CA GLU A 30 -3.88 -2.44 -3.91
C GLU A 30 -2.80 -1.58 -4.57
N ILE A 31 -2.08 -0.80 -3.77
CA ILE A 31 -0.94 -0.03 -4.25
C ILE A 31 0.21 -1.00 -4.31
N ASP A 32 0.45 -1.63 -5.46
CA ASP A 32 1.68 -2.37 -5.74
C ASP A 32 2.55 -1.52 -6.68
N SER A 33 3.63 -0.97 -6.16
CA SER A 33 4.47 -0.03 -6.89
C SER A 33 5.95 -0.21 -6.56
N PHE A 34 6.81 0.10 -7.53
CA PHE A 34 8.25 0.15 -7.36
C PHE A 34 8.73 1.59 -7.50
N SER A 35 9.70 1.97 -6.67
CA SER A 35 10.34 3.30 -6.73
C SER A 35 11.83 3.16 -6.53
N SER A 36 12.60 3.94 -7.30
CA SER A 36 14.04 4.07 -7.10
C SER A 36 14.32 5.12 -6.02
N TYR A 37 15.32 4.84 -5.19
CA TYR A 37 15.77 5.73 -4.14
C TYR A 37 17.21 6.17 -4.39
N TYR A 38 17.48 7.42 -4.04
CA TYR A 38 18.78 8.06 -4.19
C TYR A 38 19.15 8.73 -2.86
N ASN A 39 20.44 8.83 -2.57
CA ASN A 39 20.92 9.58 -1.41
C ASN A 39 20.91 11.09 -1.67
N SER A 40 21.30 11.89 -0.67
CA SER A 40 21.38 13.35 -0.78
C SER A 40 22.32 13.85 -1.87
N ASP A 41 23.29 13.03 -2.27
CA ASP A 41 24.28 13.34 -3.29
C ASP A 41 23.85 12.89 -4.69
N GLY A 42 22.63 12.34 -4.82
CA GLY A 42 22.08 11.82 -6.07
C GLY A 42 22.60 10.43 -6.47
N ALA A 43 23.37 9.75 -5.63
CA ALA A 43 23.81 8.38 -5.87
C ALA A 43 22.65 7.39 -5.65
N PHE A 44 22.55 6.40 -6.54
CA PHE A 44 21.53 5.36 -6.48
C PHE A 44 21.71 4.46 -5.25
N ALA A 45 20.65 4.32 -4.45
CA ALA A 45 20.65 3.54 -3.22
C ALA A 45 19.92 2.18 -3.36
N GLY A 46 18.99 2.05 -4.30
CA GLY A 46 18.25 0.81 -4.53
C GLY A 46 16.80 1.03 -4.96
N PHE A 47 16.04 -0.07 -5.04
CA PHE A 47 14.62 -0.06 -5.31
C PHE A 47 13.82 -0.49 -4.09
N ILE A 48 12.70 0.17 -3.85
CA ILE A 48 11.70 -0.21 -2.85
C ILE A 48 10.41 -0.59 -3.56
N GLN A 49 9.85 -1.74 -3.19
CA GLN A 49 8.48 -2.10 -3.52
C GLN A 49 7.57 -1.69 -2.37
N LYS A 50 6.45 -1.03 -2.66
CA LYS A 50 5.36 -0.77 -1.72
C LYS A 50 4.14 -1.59 -2.10
N LYS A 51 3.55 -2.28 -1.11
CA LYS A 51 2.32 -3.07 -1.21
C LYS A 51 1.47 -2.94 0.05
N ASN A 52 0.30 -2.28 -0.02
CA ASN A 52 -0.70 -2.23 1.07
C ASN A 52 -0.11 -1.93 2.47
N ASN A 53 0.42 -0.72 2.68
CA ASN A 53 1.14 -0.30 3.90
C ASN A 53 2.36 -1.15 4.26
N LEU A 54 2.78 -2.05 3.37
CA LEU A 54 4.04 -2.78 3.49
C LEU A 54 5.02 -2.25 2.47
N PHE A 55 6.30 -2.39 2.76
CA PHE A 55 7.35 -2.19 1.79
C PHE A 55 8.51 -3.15 1.98
N ARG A 56 9.35 -3.28 0.96
CA ARG A 56 10.57 -4.10 0.99
C ARG A 56 11.60 -3.56 0.01
N ALA A 57 12.88 -3.82 0.28
CA ALA A 57 13.94 -3.53 -0.66
C ALA A 57 14.04 -4.69 -1.67
N CYS A 58 14.26 -4.37 -2.94
CA CYS A 58 14.43 -5.36 -4.02
C CYS A 58 15.67 -5.04 -4.86
N GLU A 59 16.39 -6.09 -5.23
CA GLU A 59 17.47 -6.07 -6.20
C GLU A 59 16.93 -6.40 -7.59
N PHE A 60 17.41 -5.66 -8.59
CA PHE A 60 17.02 -5.83 -9.98
C PHE A 60 18.23 -6.17 -10.84
N SER A 61 18.04 -7.03 -11.81
CA SER A 61 19.00 -7.28 -12.88
C SER A 61 19.07 -6.10 -13.84
N THR A 62 20.11 -6.08 -14.68
CA THR A 62 20.31 -5.08 -15.72
C THR A 62 19.20 -5.04 -16.78
N ASN A 63 18.44 -6.14 -16.94
CA ASN A 63 17.26 -6.20 -17.81
C ASN A 63 15.93 -5.92 -17.08
N GLY A 64 15.95 -5.51 -15.82
CA GLY A 64 14.77 -5.09 -15.06
C GLY A 64 13.97 -6.21 -14.39
N SER A 65 14.51 -7.43 -14.32
CA SER A 65 13.90 -8.53 -13.55
C SER A 65 14.27 -8.42 -12.07
N ILE A 66 13.32 -8.75 -11.19
CA ILE A 66 13.60 -8.85 -9.75
C ILE A 66 14.48 -10.08 -9.50
N LEU A 67 15.62 -9.90 -8.87
CA LEU A 67 16.54 -10.98 -8.49
C LEU A 67 16.27 -11.46 -7.07
N SER A 68 16.09 -10.53 -6.14
CA SER A 68 15.88 -10.81 -4.73
C SER A 68 15.11 -9.66 -4.07
N CYS A 69 14.38 -9.95 -3.01
CA CYS A 69 13.79 -8.92 -2.16
C CYS A 69 13.97 -9.28 -0.68
N SER A 70 14.06 -8.26 0.16
CA SER A 70 13.98 -8.43 1.61
C SER A 70 12.61 -8.97 2.02
N LYS A 71 12.49 -9.33 3.30
CA LYS A 71 11.17 -9.48 3.93
C LYS A 71 10.37 -8.18 3.82
N TRP A 72 9.05 -8.31 3.98
CA TRP A 72 8.16 -7.17 4.10
C TRP A 72 8.32 -6.50 5.47
N PHE A 73 8.23 -5.18 5.45
CA PHE A 73 8.18 -4.32 6.63
C PHE A 73 6.92 -3.47 6.57
N ASP A 74 6.41 -3.11 7.74
CA ASP A 74 5.29 -2.19 7.88
C ASP A 74 5.79 -0.74 7.70
N ASP A 75 5.16 0.02 6.79
CA ASP A 75 5.50 1.41 6.46
C ASP A 75 5.32 2.33 7.67
N ASP A 76 4.33 2.02 8.53
CA ASP A 76 3.99 2.85 9.68
C ASP A 76 4.88 2.57 10.91
N LEU A 77 5.57 1.43 10.94
CA LEU A 77 6.38 0.99 12.09
C LEU A 77 7.89 1.04 11.83
N LEU A 78 8.33 1.40 10.63
CA LEU A 78 9.75 1.37 10.30
C LEU A 78 10.51 2.52 10.96
N GLN A 79 11.49 2.16 11.78
CA GLN A 79 12.46 3.10 12.30
C GLN A 79 13.78 2.99 11.51
N GLN A 80 14.45 4.12 11.30
CA GLN A 80 15.81 4.12 10.77
C GLN A 80 16.69 3.22 11.66
N GLY A 81 17.49 2.34 11.04
CA GLY A 81 18.36 1.39 11.75
C GLY A 81 17.71 0.05 12.15
N GLN A 82 16.45 -0.21 11.81
CA GLN A 82 15.83 -1.53 12.03
C GLN A 82 16.24 -2.60 11.00
N ASN A 83 16.77 -2.18 9.84
CA ASN A 83 17.61 -3.09 9.06
C ASN A 83 18.89 -3.26 9.88
N GLN A 84 19.20 -4.49 10.30
CA GLN A 84 20.44 -4.86 11.00
C GLN A 84 21.67 -4.75 10.05
N GLY A 85 21.80 -3.63 9.34
CA GLY A 85 22.93 -3.26 8.51
C GLY A 85 23.71 -2.16 9.20
N LEU A 86 24.78 -2.58 9.89
CA LEU A 86 25.91 -1.82 10.44
C LEU A 86 25.56 -0.54 11.24
N ASP A 87 25.84 -0.60 12.54
CA ASP A 87 25.87 0.54 13.45
C ASP A 87 26.60 1.74 12.82
N GLN A 88 25.91 2.88 12.76
CA GLN A 88 26.38 4.16 12.26
C GLN A 88 27.60 4.72 13.03
N LYS A 89 28.08 4.01 14.06
CA LYS A 89 29.25 4.37 14.87
C LYS A 89 30.59 4.14 14.16
N ASN A 90 30.58 3.59 12.95
CA ASN A 90 31.79 3.29 12.16
C ASN A 90 31.81 3.94 10.76
N ILE A 91 31.09 5.06 10.55
CA ILE A 91 31.29 5.93 9.38
C ILE A 91 31.89 7.25 9.86
#